data_AF-A0A969VGE6-F1
#
_entry.id   AF-A0A969VGE6-F1
#
_cell.length_a   1.000
_cell.length_b   1.000
_cell.length_c   1.000
_cell.angle_alpha   90.00
_cell.angle_beta   90.00
_cell.angle_gamma   90.00
#
_symmetry.space_group_name_H-M   'P 1'
#
loop_
_entity.id
_entity.type
_entity.pdbx_description
1 polymer ?
#
loop_
_entity_poly.entity_id
_entity_poly.type
_entity_poly.pdbx_seq_one_letter_code
_entity_poly.pdbx_strand_id
1 'polypeptide(L)'
;MQPIVLKVANASGFSDYQNGIEPENPNNILAEDLGNLSQLGNPNEPFLSRVLSFINTGGRGVFSSKSVLKFNHLETNNSIENSLFYEK
;
A
#
# COMPACT_ATOMS: atom_id res chain seq x y z
N MET A 1 27.23 -5.47 -9.68
CA MET A 1 26.07 -6.30 -9.31
C MET A 1 26.43 -7.07 -8.06
N GLN A 2 25.70 -6.91 -6.95
CA GLN A 2 25.91 -7.73 -5.75
C GLN A 2 25.04 -9.00 -5.86
N PRO A 3 25.63 -10.21 -5.82
CA PRO A 3 24.87 -11.45 -5.89
C PRO A 3 24.17 -11.78 -4.57
N ILE A 4 23.00 -12.42 -4.66
CA ILE A 4 22.31 -12.98 -3.50
C ILE A 4 22.96 -14.32 -3.15
N VAL A 5 23.43 -14.46 -1.92
CA VAL A 5 24.20 -15.63 -1.47
C VAL A 5 23.54 -16.41 -0.34
N LEU A 6 22.47 -15.88 0.26
CA LEU A 6 21.81 -16.46 1.44
C LEU A 6 20.29 -16.27 1.37
N LYS A 7 19.54 -17.23 1.94
CA LYS A 7 18.10 -17.14 2.21
C LYS A 7 17.90 -17.13 3.73
N VAL A 8 17.10 -16.18 4.22
CA VAL A 8 16.78 -16.06 5.66
C VAL A 8 15.45 -16.75 5.92
N ALA A 9 15.43 -17.71 6.84
CA ALA A 9 14.23 -18.41 7.27
C ALA A 9 13.90 -18.10 8.74
N ASN A 10 12.62 -18.15 9.08
CA ASN A 10 12.18 -18.05 10.47
C ASN A 10 12.52 -19.33 11.27
N ALA A 11 12.19 -19.36 12.56
CA ALA A 11 12.44 -20.52 13.43
C ALA A 11 11.74 -21.81 12.95
N SER A 12 10.71 -21.69 12.10
CA SER A 12 9.99 -22.81 11.50
C SER A 12 10.53 -23.21 10.12
N GLY A 13 11.64 -22.61 9.66
CA GLY A 13 12.22 -22.89 8.34
C GLY A 13 11.51 -22.23 7.16
N PHE A 14 10.49 -21.39 7.40
CA PHE A 14 9.76 -20.69 6.34
C PHE A 14 10.43 -19.37 5.96
N SER A 15 10.52 -19.10 4.66
CA SER A 15 11.29 -17.98 4.08
C SER A 15 10.69 -17.40 2.80
N ASP A 16 9.52 -17.86 2.38
CA ASP A 16 8.90 -17.52 1.09
C ASP A 16 7.95 -16.33 1.24
N TYR A 17 8.53 -15.16 1.60
CA TYR A 17 7.81 -13.89 1.70
C TYR A 17 8.00 -13.01 0.45
N GLN A 18 8.15 -13.62 -0.74
CA GLN A 18 8.48 -12.89 -1.99
C GLN A 18 7.41 -11.86 -2.37
N ASN A 19 6.16 -12.13 -2.04
CA ASN A 19 5.02 -11.25 -2.33
C ASN A 19 4.75 -10.22 -1.20
N GLY A 20 5.61 -10.18 -0.18
CA GLY A 20 5.41 -9.37 1.02
C GLY A 20 4.70 -10.15 2.14
N ILE A 21 4.43 -9.43 3.24
CA ILE A 21 3.67 -9.95 4.39
C ILE A 21 2.30 -9.27 4.36
N GLU A 22 1.26 -10.07 4.16
CA GLU A 22 -0.11 -9.57 4.16
C GLU A 22 -0.61 -9.35 5.60
N PRO A 23 -1.35 -8.27 5.87
CA PRO A 23 -2.00 -8.07 7.16
C PRO A 23 -3.05 -9.15 7.42
N GLU A 24 -3.07 -9.71 8.63
CA GLU A 24 -4.09 -10.69 9.04
C GLU A 24 -5.51 -10.12 9.00
N ASN A 25 -5.66 -8.82 9.30
CA ASN A 25 -6.95 -8.14 9.30
C ASN A 25 -7.09 -7.17 8.12
N PRO A 26 -7.93 -7.49 7.10
CA PRO A 26 -8.13 -6.61 5.94
C PRO A 26 -8.84 -5.30 6.29
N ASN A 27 -9.51 -5.21 7.46
CA ASN A 27 -10.11 -3.97 7.95
C ASN A 27 -9.08 -3.03 8.61
N ASN A 28 -7.81 -3.44 8.70
CA ASN A 28 -6.73 -2.63 9.26
C ASN A 28 -5.74 -2.13 8.20
N ILE A 29 -6.25 -1.85 6.99
CA ILE A 29 -5.47 -1.25 5.91
C ILE A 29 -5.66 0.26 5.97
N LEU A 30 -4.57 0.99 6.19
CA LEU A 30 -4.55 2.45 6.15
C LEU A 30 -3.63 2.90 5.01
N ALA A 31 -4.17 3.70 4.10
CA ALA A 31 -3.37 4.31 3.05
C ALA A 31 -2.51 5.45 3.63
N GLU A 32 -1.28 5.57 3.14
CA GLU A 32 -0.40 6.67 3.52
C GLU A 32 -0.88 8.00 2.92
N ASP A 33 -0.91 9.05 3.74
CA ASP A 33 -1.20 10.41 3.32
C ASP A 33 0.10 11.22 3.31
N LEU A 34 0.64 11.49 2.12
CA LEU A 34 1.86 12.28 1.93
C LEU A 34 1.72 13.72 2.45
N GLY A 35 0.49 14.23 2.59
CA GLY A 35 0.21 15.54 3.19
C GLY A 35 0.21 15.53 4.72
N ASN A 36 0.27 14.34 5.34
CA ASN A 36 0.21 14.16 6.78
C ASN A 36 1.12 13.02 7.26
N LEU A 37 2.41 13.09 6.92
CA LEU A 37 3.41 12.10 7.36
C LEU A 37 3.77 12.20 8.84
N SER A 38 3.49 13.34 9.49
CA SER A 38 3.79 13.59 10.91
C SER A 38 5.25 13.25 11.29
N GLN A 39 5.55 13.08 12.58
CA GLN A 39 6.86 12.68 13.08
C GLN A 39 6.78 11.26 13.67
N LEU A 40 7.67 10.36 13.24
CA LEU A 40 7.73 8.98 13.74
C LEU A 40 7.86 8.93 15.26
N GLY A 41 7.02 8.12 15.89
CA GLY A 41 7.00 7.94 17.35
C GLY A 41 6.15 8.96 18.10
N ASN A 42 5.56 9.95 17.42
CA ASN A 42 4.54 10.79 18.02
C ASN A 42 3.24 9.98 18.17
N PRO A 43 2.63 9.87 19.36
CA PRO A 43 1.37 9.12 19.54
C PRO A 43 0.21 9.60 18.65
N ASN A 44 0.28 10.84 18.16
CA ASN A 44 -0.72 11.44 17.27
C ASN A 44 -0.47 11.14 15.78
N GLU A 45 0.63 10.46 15.41
CA GLU A 45 0.85 10.07 14.02
C GLU A 45 -0.19 9.02 13.58
N PRO A 46 -0.57 9.00 12.29
CA PRO A 46 -1.72 8.23 11.82
C PRO A 46 -1.55 6.71 12.01
N PHE A 47 -0.38 6.16 11.70
CA PHE A 47 -0.14 4.72 11.79
C PHE A 47 -0.01 4.21 13.23
N LEU A 48 0.75 4.89 14.08
CA LEU A 48 0.90 4.49 15.48
C LEU A 48 -0.40 4.65 16.25
N SER A 49 -1.12 5.76 16.06
CA SER A 49 -2.44 5.97 16.67
C SER A 49 -3.41 4.85 16.29
N ARG A 50 -3.40 4.41 15.02
CA ARG A 50 -4.20 3.27 14.56
C ARG A 50 -3.84 1.99 15.31
N VAL A 51 -2.55 1.67 15.41
CA VAL A 51 -2.08 0.47 16.13
C VAL A 51 -2.47 0.52 17.61
N LEU A 52 -2.27 1.65 18.28
CA LEU A 52 -2.66 1.84 19.69
C LEU A 52 -4.18 1.65 19.88
N SER A 53 -4.99 2.23 18.99
CA SER A 53 -6.44 2.05 19.02
C SER A 53 -6.86 0.59 18.78
N PHE A 54 -6.17 -0.10 17.87
CA PHE A 54 -6.43 -1.51 17.54
C PHE A 54 -6.13 -2.41 18.73
N ILE A 55 -4.96 -2.24 19.36
CA ILE A 55 -4.54 -2.96 20.56
C ILE A 55 -5.52 -2.71 21.72
N ASN A 56 -5.91 -1.45 21.95
CA ASN A 56 -6.77 -1.10 23.10
C ASN A 56 -8.23 -1.53 22.93
N THR A 57 -8.78 -1.51 21.70
CA THR A 57 -10.23 -1.69 21.47
C THR A 57 -10.59 -2.99 20.74
N GLY A 58 -9.58 -3.74 20.27
CA GLY A 58 -9.78 -4.95 19.46
C GLY A 58 -10.29 -4.63 18.04
N GLY A 59 -9.94 -3.47 17.48
CA GLY A 59 -10.32 -3.08 16.12
C GLY A 59 -11.71 -2.45 15.97
N ARG A 60 -12.39 -2.08 17.06
CA ARG A 60 -13.69 -1.38 17.03
C ARG A 60 -13.58 0.15 16.87
N GLY A 61 -12.40 0.65 16.51
CA GLY A 61 -12.18 2.09 16.27
C GLY A 61 -12.85 2.54 14.97
N VAL A 62 -13.82 3.45 15.08
CA VAL A 62 -14.48 4.10 13.94
C VAL A 62 -13.60 5.25 13.46
N PHE A 63 -13.10 5.18 12.24
CA PHE A 63 -12.36 6.28 11.62
C PHE A 63 -12.87 6.53 10.20
N SER A 64 -13.01 7.81 9.87
CA SER A 64 -13.37 8.27 8.53
C SER A 64 -12.15 8.10 7.61
N SER A 65 -12.16 7.07 6.78
CA SER A 65 -11.22 6.98 5.67
C SER A 65 -11.51 8.11 4.70
N LYS A 66 -10.58 9.06 4.58
CA LYS A 66 -10.60 10.05 3.50
C LYS A 66 -10.56 9.26 2.19
N SER A 67 -11.53 9.50 1.31
CA SER A 67 -11.65 8.78 0.04
C SER A 67 -10.35 8.92 -0.75
N VAL A 68 -9.67 7.80 -1.00
CA VAL A 68 -8.54 7.74 -1.93
C VAL A 68 -9.04 8.22 -3.28
N LEU A 69 -8.46 9.31 -3.80
CA LEU A 69 -8.70 9.73 -5.17
C LEU A 69 -8.21 8.60 -6.08
N LYS A 70 -9.14 7.89 -6.72
CA LYS A 70 -8.80 6.88 -7.71
C LYS A 70 -8.25 7.60 -8.93
N PHE A 71 -6.94 7.52 -9.14
CA PHE A 71 -6.33 7.93 -10.40
C PHE A 71 -6.61 6.84 -11.42
N ASN A 72 -7.53 7.10 -12.35
CA ASN A 72 -7.72 6.22 -13.49
C ASN A 72 -6.45 6.29 -14.35
N HIS A 73 -5.87 5.14 -14.65
CA HIS A 73 -4.79 5.03 -15.64
C HIS A 73 -5.34 5.54 -16.98
N LEU A 74 -4.75 6.62 -17.49
CA LEU A 74 -5.06 7.13 -18.82
C LEU A 74 -4.36 6.20 -19.82
N GLU A 75 -5.07 5.18 -20.28
CA GLU A 75 -4.65 4.43 -21.46
C GLU A 75 -4.54 5.44 -22.62
N THR A 76 -3.33 5.71 -23.09
CA THR A 76 -3.13 6.45 -24.33
C THR A 76 -3.70 5.61 -25.47
N ASN A 77 -4.81 6.06 -26.04
CA ASN A 77 -5.44 5.43 -27.20
C ASN A 77 -4.46 5.44 -28.40
N ASN A 78 -3.73 4.35 -28.62
CA ASN A 78 -2.99 4.08 -29.86
C ASN A 78 -3.92 3.83 -31.08
N SER A 79 -5.18 4.27 -31.03
CA SER A 79 -6.15 4.14 -32.12
C SER A 79 -6.25 5.38 -33.02
N ILE A 80 -5.53 6.46 -32.72
CA ILE A 80 -5.54 7.68 -33.58
C ILE A 80 -4.50 7.61 -34.72
N GLU A 81 -3.55 6.66 -34.71
CA GLU A 81 -2.50 6.63 -35.75
C GLU A 81 -2.92 6.03 -37.10
N ASN A 82 -4.08 5.36 -37.19
CA ASN A 82 -4.52 4.71 -38.44
C ASN A 82 -5.59 5.45 -39.24
N SER A 83 -5.99 6.68 -38.85
CA SER A 83 -7.03 7.44 -39.58
C SER A 83 -6.50 8.60 -40.43
N LEU A 84 -5.18 8.87 -40.46
CA LEU A 84 -4.59 9.94 -41.28
C LEU A 84 -3.86 9.45 -42.54
N PHE A 85 -3.85 8.14 -42.83
CA PHE A 85 -3.19 7.56 -44.02
C PHE A 85 -4.13 7.11 -45.14
N TYR A 86 -5.41 7.47 -45.10
CA TYR A 86 -6.33 7.31 -46.23
C TYR A 86 -7.08 8.62 -46.51
N GLU A 87 -6.37 9.61 -47.01
CA GLU A 87 -6.94 10.55 -47.97
C GLU A 87 -5.99 10.68 -49.17
N LYS A 88 -6.61 10.84 -50.33
CA LYS A 88 -6.16 10.46 -51.67
C LYS A 88 -5.12 11.40 -52.28
#